data_AF-A0A0G1N3A9-F1
#
_entry.id   AF-A0A0G1N3A9-F1
#
_cell.length_a   1.000
_cell.length_b   1.000
_cell.length_c   1.000
_cell.angle_alpha   90.00
_cell.angle_beta   90.00
_cell.angle_gamma   90.00
#
_symmetry.space_group_name_H-M   'P 1'
#
loop_
_entity.id
_entity.type
_entity.pdbx_description
1 polymer ?
#
loop_
_entity_poly.entity_id
_entity_poly.type
_entity_poly.pdbx_seq_one_letter_code
_entity_poly.pdbx_strand_id
1 'polypeptide(L)'
;MKRYSWLIAFLTLVCFVLIFFESVPYLKFIVTSLHVNTITFQWLLLIAWIPPLVTRGFFHLKLLIITLLLCIVGESSAKTSLSIYRELRNITSNPFLTYDQKMSLTYPGFYPAMKEVVRLTPKDSTIIIPPQRNPWETEGHTGMVEYFIYPRQAINMGVDTKQLPQVEGKLYALIAKGSWERIGPVDYGWPKIPIQADHLWHIDTDHNVVTKIEQNYDPQINQWNWGLIEVKK
;
A
#
# COMPACT_ATOMS: atom_id res chain seq x y z
N MET A 1 14.16 37.41 11.78
CA MET A 1 14.54 36.30 10.88
C MET A 1 15.40 35.19 11.49
N LYS A 2 16.38 35.46 12.39
CA LYS A 2 17.29 34.41 12.93
C LYS A 2 16.64 33.28 13.77
N ARG A 3 15.44 33.46 14.31
CA ARG A 3 14.81 32.53 15.27
C ARG A 3 14.25 31.22 14.67
N TYR A 4 14.10 31.12 13.35
CA TYR A 4 13.54 29.92 12.70
C TYR A 4 14.61 29.07 11.97
N SER A 5 15.87 29.51 11.96
CA SER A 5 16.96 28.85 11.22
C SER A 5 17.26 27.44 11.74
N TRP A 6 17.09 27.20 13.04
CA TRP A 6 17.38 25.90 13.65
C TRP A 6 16.29 24.86 13.32
N LEU A 7 15.02 25.29 13.24
CA LEU A 7 13.90 24.42 12.88
C LEU A 7 14.00 23.98 11.42
N ILE A 8 14.36 24.91 10.52
CA ILE A 8 14.60 24.61 9.11
C ILE A 8 15.80 23.66 8.96
N ALA A 9 16.91 23.91 9.68
CA ALA A 9 18.07 23.03 9.65
C ALA A 9 17.73 21.61 10.17
N PHE A 10 16.93 21.51 11.23
CA PHE A 10 16.47 20.23 11.79
C PHE A 10 15.59 19.46 10.80
N LEU A 11 14.58 20.11 10.22
CA LEU A 11 13.72 19.49 9.19
C LEU A 11 14.53 19.05 7.96
N THR A 12 15.49 19.87 7.53
CA THR A 12 16.36 19.55 6.40
C THR A 12 17.24 18.32 6.71
N LEU A 13 17.78 18.24 7.93
CA LEU A 13 18.56 17.08 8.38
C LEU A 13 17.72 15.80 8.42
N VAL A 14 16.48 15.87 8.93
CA VAL A 14 15.54 14.73 8.93
C VAL A 14 15.26 14.27 7.50
N CYS A 15 15.00 15.20 6.57
CA CYS A 15 14.82 14.86 5.15
C CYS A 15 16.07 14.21 4.53
N PHE A 16 17.27 14.72 4.84
CA PHE A 16 18.52 14.17 4.32
C PHE A 16 18.78 12.75 4.83
N VAL A 17 18.48 12.48 6.10
CA VAL A 17 18.58 11.14 6.70
C VAL A 17 17.61 10.17 6.03
N LEU A 18 16.36 10.57 5.79
CA LEU A 18 15.37 9.75 5.08
C LEU A 18 15.83 9.44 3.64
N ILE A 19 16.34 10.42 2.91
CA ILE A 19 16.89 10.24 1.55
C ILE A 19 18.13 9.34 1.56
N PHE A 20 19.02 9.49 2.54
CA PHE A 20 20.21 8.64 2.68
C PHE A 20 19.82 7.17 2.89
N PHE A 21 18.87 6.90 3.78
CA PHE A 21 18.35 5.53 3.98
C PHE A 21 17.64 4.97 2.75
N GLU A 22 17.04 5.82 1.92
CA GLU A 22 16.43 5.43 0.65
C GLU A 22 17.46 5.18 -0.47
N SER A 23 18.64 5.81 -0.40
CA SER A 23 19.67 5.75 -1.44
C SER A 23 20.75 4.67 -1.26
N VAL A 24 20.99 4.17 -0.03
CA VAL A 24 22.17 3.31 0.23
C VAL A 24 21.84 1.82 0.40
N PRO A 25 20.84 1.38 1.20
CA PRO A 25 20.53 -0.06 1.33
C PRO A 25 19.09 -0.46 0.93
N TYR A 26 18.16 0.49 0.78
CA TYR A 26 16.72 0.22 0.74
C TYR A 26 16.01 1.13 -0.27
N LEU A 27 16.33 0.95 -1.56
CA LEU A 27 15.69 1.70 -2.63
C LEU A 27 14.16 1.56 -2.52
N LYS A 28 13.47 2.70 -2.34
CA LYS A 28 12.00 2.85 -2.28
C LYS A 28 11.27 2.32 -1.03
N PHE A 29 11.98 1.82 -0.01
CA PHE A 29 11.33 1.24 1.18
C PHE A 29 10.62 2.28 2.05
N ILE A 30 11.25 3.43 2.30
CA ILE A 30 10.70 4.49 3.18
C ILE A 30 9.44 5.12 2.56
N VAL A 31 9.45 5.40 1.26
CA VAL A 31 8.26 5.91 0.55
C VAL A 31 7.12 4.90 0.55
N THR A 32 7.43 3.60 0.43
CA THR A 32 6.43 2.52 0.40
C THR A 32 5.82 2.26 1.77
N SER A 33 6.63 2.21 2.83
CA SER A 33 6.16 1.88 4.18
C SER A 33 5.57 3.07 4.94
N LEU A 34 5.99 4.31 4.65
CA LEU A 34 5.52 5.46 5.40
C LEU A 34 4.25 6.10 4.88
N HIS A 35 3.85 5.81 3.63
CA HIS A 35 2.72 6.45 2.94
C HIS A 35 2.60 7.93 3.33
N VAL A 36 3.72 8.69 3.32
CA VAL A 36 3.78 10.02 3.94
C VAL A 36 2.64 10.83 3.37
N ASN A 37 1.60 11.02 4.18
CA ASN A 37 0.39 11.61 3.71
C ASN A 37 0.74 13.05 3.34
N THR A 38 0.78 13.32 2.03
CA THR A 38 1.16 14.62 1.48
C THR A 38 0.26 15.71 2.04
N ILE A 39 -0.98 15.38 2.42
CA ILE A 39 -1.92 16.27 3.10
C ILE A 39 -1.40 16.62 4.50
N THR A 40 -0.92 15.66 5.30
CA THR A 40 -0.32 15.92 6.63
C THR A 40 0.95 16.77 6.52
N PHE A 41 1.77 16.54 5.50
CA PHE A 41 2.95 17.37 5.23
C PHE A 41 2.58 18.79 4.78
N GLN A 42 1.54 18.94 3.96
CA GLN A 42 0.98 20.22 3.55
C GLN A 42 0.37 21.00 4.73
N TRP A 43 -0.30 20.32 5.68
CA TRP A 43 -0.79 20.95 6.92
C TRP A 43 0.35 21.39 7.84
N LEU A 44 1.42 20.59 7.98
CA LEU A 44 2.62 20.98 8.72
C LEU A 44 3.28 22.23 8.14
N LEU A 45 3.39 22.31 6.82
CA LEU A 45 3.87 23.50 6.12
C LEU A 45 2.94 24.69 6.35
N LEU A 46 1.63 24.54 6.12
CA LEU A 46 0.62 25.60 6.34
C LEU A 46 0.69 26.16 7.78
N ILE A 47 0.79 25.29 8.78
CA ILE A 47 0.87 25.69 10.19
C ILE A 47 2.18 26.43 10.49
N ALA A 48 3.29 26.10 9.83
CA ALA A 48 4.55 26.84 9.94
C ALA A 48 4.45 28.27 9.32
N TRP A 49 3.49 28.51 8.42
CA TRP A 49 3.24 29.81 7.78
C TRP A 49 2.17 30.67 8.48
N ILE A 50 1.37 30.13 9.42
CA ILE A 50 0.39 30.90 10.20
C ILE A 50 1.04 31.96 11.12
N PRO A 51 2.18 31.69 11.81
CA PRO A 51 2.81 32.67 12.70
C PRO A 51 3.17 34.03 12.07
N PRO A 52 3.68 34.13 10.82
CA PRO A 52 3.95 35.43 10.20
C PRO A 52 2.71 36.18 9.68
N LEU A 53 1.56 35.54 9.49
CA LEU A 53 0.37 36.16 8.86
C LEU A 53 -0.59 36.87 9.83
N VAL A 54 -0.40 36.71 11.14
CA VAL A 54 -1.42 37.11 12.13
C VAL A 54 -0.96 38.31 12.98
N THR A 55 -0.97 39.50 12.38
CA THR A 55 -0.72 40.77 13.10
C THR A 55 -2.01 41.39 13.68
N ARG A 56 -1.99 41.62 15.01
CA ARG A 56 -2.92 42.43 15.87
C ARG A 56 -4.35 41.90 16.13
N GLY A 57 -4.83 42.15 17.36
CA GLY A 57 -6.18 41.86 17.91
C GLY A 57 -6.50 40.38 18.18
N PHE A 58 -6.97 40.02 19.39
CA PHE A 58 -7.40 38.66 19.83
C PHE A 58 -6.31 37.65 20.26
N PHE A 59 -5.48 38.00 21.24
CA PHE A 59 -4.43 37.10 21.77
C PHE A 59 -4.94 35.72 22.26
N HIS A 60 -6.04 35.67 23.01
CA HIS A 60 -6.54 34.41 23.59
C HIS A 60 -7.14 33.45 22.57
N LEU A 61 -7.93 33.96 21.61
CA LEU A 61 -8.49 33.14 20.53
C LEU A 61 -7.39 32.59 19.62
N LYS A 62 -6.33 33.37 19.38
CA LYS A 62 -5.14 32.93 18.63
C LYS A 62 -4.39 31.81 19.35
N LEU A 63 -4.17 31.97 20.64
CA LEU A 63 -3.50 30.95 21.45
C LEU A 63 -4.31 29.64 21.43
N LEU A 64 -5.65 29.72 21.53
CA LEU A 64 -6.54 28.56 21.45
C LEU A 64 -6.44 27.85 20.08
N ILE A 65 -6.51 28.60 18.97
CA ILE A 65 -6.41 28.03 17.62
C ILE A 65 -5.03 27.38 17.39
N ILE A 66 -3.94 28.05 17.78
CA ILE A 66 -2.59 27.50 17.67
C ILE A 66 -2.44 26.24 18.53
N THR A 67 -3.00 26.23 19.74
CA THR A 67 -2.96 25.06 20.63
C THR A 67 -3.72 23.88 20.02
N LEU A 68 -4.92 24.12 19.48
CA LEU A 68 -5.71 23.09 18.81
C LEU A 68 -4.98 22.52 17.58
N LEU A 69 -4.37 23.39 16.76
CA LEU A 69 -3.57 22.96 15.61
C LEU A 69 -2.34 22.15 16.04
N LEU A 70 -1.64 22.57 17.09
CA LEU A 70 -0.52 21.82 17.66
C LEU A 70 -0.96 20.47 18.25
N CYS A 71 -2.14 20.38 18.86
CA CYS A 71 -2.70 19.11 19.32
C CYS A 71 -3.01 18.17 18.16
N ILE A 72 -3.67 18.66 17.10
CA ILE A 72 -3.99 17.87 15.90
C ILE A 72 -2.71 17.39 15.20
N VAL A 73 -1.73 18.28 15.04
CA VAL A 73 -0.42 17.94 14.46
C VAL A 73 0.33 16.98 15.36
N GLY A 74 0.33 17.19 16.68
CA GLY A 74 1.01 16.35 17.65
C GLY A 74 0.46 14.92 17.65
N GLU A 75 -0.86 14.77 17.65
CA GLU A 75 -1.52 13.47 17.59
C GLU A 75 -1.23 12.76 16.27
N SER A 76 -1.34 13.46 15.14
CA SER A 76 -1.04 12.90 13.82
C SER A 76 0.44 12.49 13.71
N SER A 77 1.35 13.35 14.17
CA SER A 77 2.79 13.10 14.15
C SER A 77 3.18 11.96 15.08
N ALA A 78 2.53 11.81 16.24
CA ALA A 78 2.76 10.69 17.15
C ALA A 78 2.31 9.36 16.51
N LYS A 79 1.15 9.32 15.86
CA LYS A 79 0.67 8.14 15.13
C LYS A 79 1.61 7.76 13.99
N THR A 80 2.02 8.74 13.18
CA THR A 80 3.00 8.51 12.11
C THR A 80 4.33 8.03 12.68
N SER A 81 4.90 8.74 13.66
CA SER A 81 6.18 8.37 14.29
C SER A 81 6.14 6.98 14.92
N LEU A 82 5.03 6.59 15.53
CA LEU A 82 4.83 5.24 16.07
C LEU A 82 4.79 4.19 14.97
N SER A 83 4.15 4.47 13.84
CA SER A 83 4.18 3.61 12.66
C SER A 83 5.60 3.50 12.10
N ILE A 84 6.32 4.62 11.91
CA ILE A 84 7.73 4.63 11.49
C ILE A 84 8.58 3.79 12.44
N TYR A 85 8.44 4.00 13.74
CA TYR A 85 9.20 3.29 14.76
C TYR A 85 8.93 1.78 14.74
N ARG A 86 7.67 1.36 14.56
CA ARG A 86 7.31 -0.06 14.45
C ARG A 86 7.94 -0.69 13.21
N GLU A 87 7.86 -0.03 12.07
CA GLU A 87 8.49 -0.52 10.82
C GLU A 87 10.01 -0.59 10.96
N LEU A 88 10.65 0.48 11.44
CA LEU A 88 12.09 0.50 11.69
C LEU A 88 12.51 -0.58 12.68
N ARG A 89 11.77 -0.75 13.78
CA ARG A 89 12.03 -1.80 14.77
C ARG A 89 11.96 -3.18 14.14
N ASN A 90 10.97 -3.47 13.31
CA ASN A 90 10.83 -4.77 12.65
C ASN A 90 12.04 -5.08 11.75
N ILE A 91 12.56 -4.05 11.06
CA ILE A 91 13.73 -4.17 10.18
C ILE A 91 15.03 -4.30 10.98
N THR A 92 15.24 -3.44 11.97
CA THR A 92 16.47 -3.42 12.77
C THR A 92 16.59 -4.63 13.69
N SER A 93 15.46 -5.23 14.07
CA SER A 93 15.46 -6.47 14.86
C SER A 93 15.95 -7.68 14.07
N ASN A 94 15.97 -7.59 12.73
CA ASN A 94 16.35 -8.68 11.85
C ASN A 94 17.34 -8.23 10.75
N PRO A 95 18.55 -7.75 11.14
CA PRO A 95 19.46 -7.05 10.22
C PRO A 95 19.96 -7.95 9.07
N PHE A 96 20.11 -9.25 9.34
CA PHE A 96 20.66 -10.23 8.39
C PHE A 96 19.63 -10.86 7.45
N LEU A 97 18.33 -10.52 7.58
CA LEU A 97 17.33 -11.00 6.63
C LEU A 97 17.51 -10.35 5.26
N THR A 98 17.29 -11.14 4.22
CA THR A 98 17.27 -10.67 2.84
C THR A 98 16.09 -9.72 2.62
N TYR A 99 16.13 -8.98 1.51
CA TYR A 99 15.01 -8.11 1.12
C TYR A 99 13.69 -8.89 1.05
N ASP A 100 13.69 -10.05 0.39
CA ASP A 100 12.50 -10.90 0.26
C ASP A 100 11.96 -11.34 1.61
N GLN A 101 12.83 -11.76 2.52
CA GLN A 101 12.42 -12.17 3.86
C GLN A 101 11.82 -11.01 4.66
N LYS A 102 12.39 -9.81 4.56
CA LYS A 102 11.86 -8.60 5.21
C LYS A 102 10.49 -8.24 4.65
N MET A 103 10.34 -8.22 3.33
CA MET A 103 9.04 -7.91 2.70
C MET A 103 7.98 -8.95 3.04
N SER A 104 8.31 -10.24 3.06
CA SER A 104 7.37 -11.29 3.47
C SER A 104 6.94 -11.17 4.94
N LEU A 105 7.80 -10.62 5.81
CA LEU A 105 7.44 -10.34 7.21
C LEU A 105 6.56 -9.10 7.35
N THR A 106 6.85 -8.04 6.58
CA THR A 106 6.06 -6.80 6.59
C THR A 106 4.68 -7.00 5.95
N TYR A 107 4.61 -7.76 4.85
CA TYR A 107 3.39 -7.99 4.08
C TYR A 107 3.15 -9.50 3.88
N PRO A 108 2.78 -10.23 4.96
CA PRO A 108 2.61 -11.68 4.92
C PRO A 108 1.52 -12.08 3.92
N GLY A 109 1.79 -13.10 3.11
CA GLY A 109 0.93 -13.54 2.01
C GLY A 109 0.96 -12.60 0.79
N PHE A 110 0.75 -11.30 1.01
CA PHE A 110 0.66 -10.32 -0.08
C PHE A 110 1.94 -10.20 -0.90
N TYR A 111 3.10 -9.98 -0.26
CA TYR A 111 4.37 -9.84 -1.00
C TYR A 111 4.75 -11.12 -1.76
N PRO A 112 4.75 -12.32 -1.15
CA PRO A 112 4.98 -13.56 -1.87
C PRO A 112 4.03 -13.74 -3.07
N ALA A 113 2.74 -13.43 -2.91
CA ALA A 113 1.79 -13.50 -4.01
C ALA A 113 2.14 -12.54 -5.15
N MET A 114 2.46 -11.28 -4.85
CA MET A 114 2.85 -10.30 -5.88
C MET A 114 4.13 -10.70 -6.61
N LYS A 115 5.10 -11.31 -5.91
CA LYS A 115 6.32 -11.85 -6.53
C LYS A 115 6.00 -12.94 -7.56
N GLU A 116 5.07 -13.84 -7.23
CA GLU A 116 4.61 -14.86 -8.17
C GLU A 116 3.80 -14.27 -9.34
N VAL A 117 2.97 -13.24 -9.10
CA VAL A 117 2.30 -12.49 -10.18
C VAL A 117 3.33 -11.93 -11.16
N VAL A 118 4.41 -11.30 -10.69
CA VAL A 118 5.50 -10.80 -11.54
C VAL A 118 6.18 -11.91 -12.33
N ARG A 119 6.36 -13.10 -11.73
CA ARG A 119 6.99 -14.24 -12.39
C ARG A 119 6.10 -14.85 -13.48
N LEU A 120 4.78 -14.85 -13.29
CA LEU A 120 3.81 -15.55 -14.14
C LEU A 120 3.26 -14.69 -15.28
N THR A 121 3.46 -13.37 -15.25
CA THR A 121 2.82 -12.44 -16.20
C THR A 121 3.84 -11.67 -17.04
N PRO A 122 3.54 -11.32 -18.30
CA PRO A 122 4.36 -10.40 -19.09
C PRO A 122 4.44 -8.99 -18.49
N LYS A 123 5.43 -8.20 -18.91
CA LYS A 123 5.66 -6.84 -18.39
C LYS A 123 4.57 -5.84 -18.80
N ASP A 124 3.94 -6.05 -19.94
CA ASP A 124 2.91 -5.22 -20.57
C ASP A 124 1.48 -5.65 -20.19
N SER A 125 1.32 -6.57 -19.25
CA SER A 125 0.00 -7.07 -18.85
C SER A 125 -0.73 -6.12 -17.89
N THR A 126 -2.05 -6.17 -17.94
CA THR A 126 -2.93 -5.53 -16.95
C THR A 126 -3.45 -6.55 -15.96
N ILE A 127 -3.34 -6.25 -14.67
CA ILE A 127 -3.81 -7.10 -13.57
C ILE A 127 -5.05 -6.48 -12.94
N ILE A 128 -6.18 -7.18 -12.99
CA ILE A 128 -7.39 -6.79 -12.28
C ILE A 128 -7.26 -7.21 -10.82
N ILE A 129 -7.55 -6.27 -9.93
CA ILE A 129 -7.49 -6.45 -8.47
C ILE A 129 -8.87 -6.20 -7.83
N PRO A 130 -9.10 -6.69 -6.60
CA PRO A 130 -10.33 -6.39 -5.85
C PRO A 130 -10.53 -4.88 -5.64
N PRO A 131 -11.73 -4.44 -5.24
CA PRO A 131 -11.93 -3.04 -4.88
C PRO A 131 -11.18 -2.72 -3.57
N GLN A 132 -10.68 -1.49 -3.44
CA GLN A 132 -10.07 -1.00 -2.21
C GLN A 132 -11.12 -0.75 -1.12
N ARG A 133 -11.57 -1.82 -0.49
CA ARG A 133 -12.49 -1.81 0.65
C ARG A 133 -12.39 -3.14 1.38
N ASN A 134 -12.87 -3.17 2.60
CA ASN A 134 -13.04 -4.40 3.37
C ASN A 134 -13.68 -5.56 2.55
N PRO A 135 -13.11 -6.78 2.57
CA PRO A 135 -11.91 -7.20 3.33
C PRO A 135 -10.56 -7.03 2.61
N TRP A 136 -10.52 -6.34 1.46
CA TRP A 136 -9.35 -6.19 0.57
C TRP A 136 -8.68 -4.80 0.65
N GLU A 137 -8.51 -4.26 1.85
CA GLU A 137 -7.89 -2.91 2.00
C GLU A 137 -6.49 -2.86 1.39
N THR A 138 -5.72 -3.93 1.52
CA THR A 138 -4.35 -4.04 0.98
C THR A 138 -4.38 -4.48 -0.49
N GLU A 139 -5.13 -5.54 -0.78
CA GLU A 139 -5.17 -6.21 -2.08
C GLU A 139 -5.84 -5.36 -3.15
N GLY A 140 -6.78 -4.50 -2.73
CA GLY A 140 -7.42 -3.53 -3.60
C GLY A 140 -6.66 -2.21 -3.71
N HIS A 141 -5.58 -1.98 -2.96
CA HIS A 141 -4.87 -0.71 -3.04
C HIS A 141 -4.01 -0.64 -4.31
N THR A 142 -4.51 0.02 -5.37
CA THR A 142 -3.88 0.08 -6.70
C THR A 142 -2.41 0.46 -6.64
N GLY A 143 -2.08 1.59 -6.01
CA GLY A 143 -0.70 2.09 -5.96
C GLY A 143 0.25 1.16 -5.19
N MET A 144 -0.26 0.36 -4.25
CA MET A 144 0.55 -0.60 -3.52
C MET A 144 0.78 -1.86 -4.36
N VAL A 145 -0.26 -2.36 -5.04
CA VAL A 145 -0.12 -3.48 -5.97
C VAL A 145 0.85 -3.11 -7.10
N GLU A 146 0.62 -1.99 -7.79
CA GLU A 146 1.46 -1.53 -8.91
C GLU A 146 2.92 -1.36 -8.51
N TYR A 147 3.17 -0.90 -7.28
CA TYR A 147 4.52 -0.81 -6.75
C TYR A 147 5.25 -2.17 -6.80
N PHE A 148 4.59 -3.26 -6.41
CA PHE A 148 5.19 -4.60 -6.40
C PHE A 148 5.17 -5.29 -7.77
N ILE A 149 4.21 -4.98 -8.64
CA ILE A 149 4.07 -5.66 -9.95
C ILE A 149 4.68 -4.90 -11.14
N TYR A 150 5.22 -3.69 -10.90
CA TYR A 150 5.81 -2.84 -11.92
C TYR A 150 6.72 -3.63 -12.90
N PRO A 151 6.63 -3.41 -14.23
CA PRO A 151 5.93 -2.31 -14.93
C PRO A 151 4.47 -2.56 -15.30
N ARG A 152 3.85 -3.62 -14.75
CA ARG A 152 2.44 -3.96 -15.03
C ARG A 152 1.51 -2.93 -14.42
N GLN A 153 0.34 -2.78 -15.03
CA GLN A 153 -0.72 -1.91 -14.53
C GLN A 153 -1.69 -2.71 -13.66
N ALA A 154 -2.24 -2.08 -12.63
CA ALA A 154 -3.32 -2.66 -11.84
C ALA A 154 -4.61 -1.85 -12.02
N ILE A 155 -5.73 -2.55 -12.18
CA ILE A 155 -7.05 -1.91 -12.27
C ILE A 155 -8.00 -2.54 -11.26
N ASN A 156 -8.67 -1.70 -10.48
CA ASN A 156 -9.70 -2.16 -9.58
C ASN A 156 -10.94 -2.56 -10.34
N MET A 157 -11.54 -3.66 -9.94
CA MET A 157 -12.86 -4.05 -10.38
C MET A 157 -13.79 -4.16 -9.16
N GLY A 158 -14.99 -3.59 -9.29
CA GLY A 158 -15.99 -3.57 -8.24
C GLY A 158 -16.48 -4.97 -7.89
N VAL A 159 -17.06 -5.13 -6.70
CA VAL A 159 -17.64 -6.41 -6.27
C VAL A 159 -18.82 -6.84 -7.15
N ASP A 160 -19.61 -5.88 -7.62
CA ASP A 160 -20.82 -6.13 -8.41
C ASP A 160 -20.55 -6.10 -9.93
N THR A 161 -19.28 -6.02 -10.33
CA THR A 161 -18.92 -5.99 -11.75
C THR A 161 -19.18 -7.34 -12.39
N LYS A 162 -20.04 -7.35 -13.41
CA LYS A 162 -20.44 -8.55 -14.16
C LYS A 162 -19.62 -8.80 -15.43
N GLN A 163 -18.80 -7.83 -15.82
CA GLN A 163 -18.07 -7.87 -17.08
C GLN A 163 -16.63 -7.44 -16.86
N LEU A 164 -15.70 -8.20 -17.46
CA LEU A 164 -14.28 -7.87 -17.39
C LEU A 164 -13.98 -6.65 -18.28
N PRO A 165 -13.05 -5.78 -17.84
CA PRO A 165 -12.64 -4.63 -18.63
C PRO A 165 -11.99 -5.05 -19.94
N GLN A 166 -12.27 -4.29 -20.99
CA GLN A 166 -11.57 -4.45 -22.28
C GLN A 166 -10.24 -3.72 -22.19
N VAL A 167 -9.15 -4.46 -22.31
CA VAL A 167 -7.79 -3.90 -22.32
C VAL A 167 -7.05 -4.33 -23.58
N GLU A 168 -6.17 -3.44 -24.05
CA GLU A 168 -5.14 -3.78 -25.02
C GLU A 168 -4.12 -4.70 -24.33
N GLY A 169 -3.71 -5.79 -25.00
CA GLY A 169 -2.75 -6.75 -24.42
C GLY A 169 -3.37 -7.86 -23.54
N LYS A 170 -2.54 -8.52 -22.73
CA LYS A 170 -2.96 -9.64 -21.86
C LYS A 170 -3.59 -9.15 -20.57
N LEU A 171 -4.72 -9.75 -20.23
CA LEU A 171 -5.48 -9.44 -19.02
C LEU A 171 -5.36 -10.59 -18.03
N TYR A 172 -5.03 -10.25 -16.79
CA TYR A 172 -5.00 -11.20 -15.69
C TYR A 172 -5.92 -10.74 -14.58
N ALA A 173 -6.49 -11.66 -13.80
CA ALA A 173 -7.25 -11.35 -12.60
C ALA A 173 -6.59 -11.99 -11.38
N LEU A 174 -6.34 -11.19 -10.35
CA LEU A 174 -5.84 -11.66 -9.06
C LEU A 174 -6.94 -12.45 -8.35
N ILE A 175 -6.62 -13.56 -7.71
CA ILE A 175 -7.51 -14.19 -6.72
C ILE A 175 -7.01 -13.76 -5.34
N ALA A 176 -7.88 -13.18 -4.53
CA ALA A 176 -7.53 -12.66 -3.21
C ALA A 176 -8.68 -12.89 -2.22
N LYS A 177 -8.40 -13.57 -1.10
CA LYS A 177 -9.40 -13.78 -0.05
C LYS A 177 -9.77 -12.49 0.69
N GLY A 178 -8.80 -11.61 0.92
CA GLY A 178 -8.94 -10.42 1.76
C GLY A 178 -8.25 -10.63 3.10
N SER A 179 -7.39 -9.69 3.44
CA SER A 179 -6.48 -9.73 4.60
C SER A 179 -7.07 -9.12 5.87
N TRP A 180 -8.18 -8.39 5.76
CA TRP A 180 -8.79 -7.68 6.89
C TRP A 180 -10.02 -8.39 7.43
N GLU A 181 -10.27 -8.25 8.73
CA GLU A 181 -11.47 -8.77 9.37
C GLU A 181 -12.72 -8.24 8.66
N ARG A 182 -13.62 -9.14 8.26
CA ARG A 182 -14.85 -8.80 7.54
C ARG A 182 -15.75 -7.88 8.36
N ILE A 183 -16.04 -6.71 7.82
CA ILE A 183 -16.98 -5.73 8.38
C ILE A 183 -18.08 -5.48 7.34
N GLY A 184 -19.33 -5.77 7.73
CA GLY A 184 -20.51 -5.53 6.89
C GLY A 184 -20.89 -6.70 5.99
N PRO A 185 -21.67 -6.45 4.92
CA PRO A 185 -22.31 -7.52 4.13
C PRO A 185 -21.39 -8.15 3.08
N VAL A 186 -20.18 -7.64 2.89
CA VAL A 186 -19.27 -8.07 1.83
C VAL A 186 -18.48 -9.29 2.31
N ASP A 187 -18.62 -10.42 1.63
CA ASP A 187 -17.93 -11.64 2.03
C ASP A 187 -16.51 -11.76 1.47
N TYR A 188 -15.66 -12.58 2.11
CA TYR A 188 -14.29 -12.88 1.66
C TYR A 188 -14.25 -13.55 0.28
N GLY A 189 -13.10 -13.47 -0.39
CA GLY A 189 -12.85 -14.10 -1.68
C GLY A 189 -13.21 -13.20 -2.85
N TRP A 190 -12.27 -12.98 -3.74
CA TRP A 190 -12.42 -12.24 -4.98
C TRP A 190 -11.58 -12.93 -6.07
N PRO A 191 -12.01 -12.98 -7.34
CA PRO A 191 -13.26 -12.44 -7.91
C PRO A 191 -14.53 -13.15 -7.42
N LYS A 192 -15.70 -12.49 -7.59
CA LYS A 192 -17.02 -13.06 -7.23
C LYS A 192 -17.76 -13.71 -8.39
N ILE A 193 -17.18 -13.65 -9.59
CA ILE A 193 -17.78 -14.18 -10.81
C ILE A 193 -16.90 -15.31 -11.37
N PRO A 194 -17.50 -16.31 -12.03
CA PRO A 194 -16.74 -17.27 -12.82
C PRO A 194 -16.00 -16.57 -13.96
N ILE A 195 -14.77 -16.98 -14.24
CA ILE A 195 -13.92 -16.40 -15.29
C ILE A 195 -13.38 -17.52 -16.18
N GLN A 196 -13.54 -17.35 -17.49
CA GLN A 196 -12.92 -18.23 -18.48
C GLN A 196 -11.42 -17.97 -18.49
N ALA A 197 -10.62 -19.03 -18.33
CA ALA A 197 -9.19 -18.91 -18.13
C ALA A 197 -8.43 -19.66 -19.23
N ASP A 198 -7.40 -19.05 -19.79
CA ASP A 198 -6.39 -19.78 -20.56
C ASP A 198 -5.45 -20.52 -19.60
N HIS A 199 -5.14 -19.89 -18.47
CA HIS A 199 -4.35 -20.48 -17.40
C HIS A 199 -4.89 -20.04 -16.03
N LEU A 200 -4.91 -20.97 -15.08
CA LEU A 200 -5.27 -20.73 -13.69
C LEU A 200 -4.13 -21.20 -12.79
N TRP A 201 -3.73 -20.36 -11.84
CA TRP A 201 -2.69 -20.69 -10.86
C TRP A 201 -3.22 -20.51 -9.44
N HIS A 202 -3.06 -21.55 -8.63
CA HIS A 202 -3.15 -21.45 -7.18
C HIS A 202 -1.78 -21.05 -6.63
N ILE A 203 -1.74 -19.98 -5.83
CA ILE A 203 -0.50 -19.48 -5.21
C ILE A 203 -0.60 -19.75 -3.70
N ASP A 204 0.07 -20.81 -3.25
CA ASP A 204 0.18 -21.12 -1.83
C ASP A 204 1.38 -20.38 -1.24
N THR A 205 1.11 -19.28 -0.56
CA THR A 205 2.13 -18.41 0.02
C THR A 205 2.74 -18.97 1.29
N ASP A 206 2.05 -19.90 1.96
CA ASP A 206 2.50 -20.47 3.23
C ASP A 206 3.55 -21.56 2.97
N HIS A 207 3.35 -22.34 1.90
CA HIS A 207 4.29 -23.37 1.46
C HIS A 207 5.21 -22.92 0.32
N ASN A 208 5.01 -21.70 -0.21
CA ASN A 208 5.72 -21.16 -1.36
C ASN A 208 5.63 -22.07 -2.61
N VAL A 209 4.42 -22.55 -2.90
CA VAL A 209 4.13 -23.45 -4.02
C VAL A 209 3.14 -22.78 -4.96
N VAL A 210 3.41 -22.87 -6.28
CA VAL A 210 2.46 -22.47 -7.31
C VAL A 210 2.03 -23.68 -8.11
N THR A 211 0.72 -23.94 -8.13
CA THR A 211 0.13 -25.06 -8.86
C THR A 211 -0.72 -24.54 -10.01
N LYS A 212 -0.39 -24.97 -11.23
CA LYS A 212 -1.22 -24.70 -12.40
C LYS A 212 -2.43 -25.64 -12.39
N ILE A 213 -3.62 -25.11 -12.60
CA ILE A 213 -4.88 -25.85 -12.65
C ILE A 213 -5.45 -25.75 -14.06
N GLU A 214 -5.80 -26.89 -14.65
CA GLU A 214 -6.36 -26.97 -16.01
C GLU A 214 -7.90 -26.89 -15.97
N GLN A 215 -8.42 -25.76 -15.47
CA GLN A 215 -9.87 -25.48 -15.43
C GLN A 215 -10.16 -23.98 -15.45
N ASN A 216 -11.41 -23.62 -15.72
CA ASN A 216 -11.92 -22.26 -15.54
C ASN A 216 -12.04 -21.90 -14.05
N TYR A 217 -11.91 -20.60 -13.74
CA TYR A 217 -12.11 -20.14 -12.37
C TYR A 217 -13.58 -20.18 -11.99
N ASP A 218 -13.88 -20.81 -10.85
CA ASP A 218 -15.17 -20.76 -10.20
C ASP A 218 -14.98 -20.34 -8.72
N PRO A 219 -15.54 -19.20 -8.27
CA PRO A 219 -15.39 -18.73 -6.90
C PRO A 219 -15.99 -19.68 -5.84
N GLN A 220 -16.88 -20.59 -6.21
CA GLN A 220 -17.43 -21.59 -5.29
C GLN A 220 -16.47 -22.76 -5.07
N ILE A 221 -15.62 -23.06 -6.05
CA ILE A 221 -14.68 -24.19 -6.01
C ILE A 221 -13.28 -23.70 -5.59
N ASN A 222 -12.83 -22.57 -6.13
CA ASN A 222 -11.49 -22.04 -5.97
C ASN A 222 -11.40 -21.03 -4.82
N GLN A 223 -11.64 -21.50 -3.59
CA GLN A 223 -11.65 -20.68 -2.36
C GLN A 223 -10.24 -20.45 -1.78
N TRP A 224 -9.30 -20.03 -2.63
CA TRP A 224 -7.91 -19.85 -2.24
C TRP A 224 -7.65 -18.49 -1.58
N ASN A 225 -6.59 -18.42 -0.77
CA ASN A 225 -6.11 -17.14 -0.24
C ASN A 225 -5.56 -16.26 -1.38
N TRP A 226 -4.77 -16.88 -2.27
CA TRP A 226 -4.15 -16.23 -3.41
C TRP A 226 -4.19 -17.10 -4.65
N GLY A 227 -4.24 -16.44 -5.81
CA GLY A 227 -4.15 -17.10 -7.10
C GLY A 227 -4.11 -16.09 -8.22
N LEU A 228 -4.02 -16.58 -9.44
CA LEU A 228 -3.94 -15.74 -10.62
C LEU A 228 -4.66 -16.42 -11.78
N ILE A 229 -5.37 -15.64 -12.57
CA ILE A 229 -6.13 -16.09 -13.73
C ILE A 229 -5.57 -15.35 -14.95
N GLU A 230 -5.12 -16.06 -15.99
CA GLU A 230 -4.96 -15.48 -17.32
C GLU A 230 -6.32 -15.52 -18.02
N VAL A 231 -6.91 -14.35 -18.23
CA VAL A 231 -8.27 -14.23 -18.76
C VAL A 231 -8.27 -14.58 -20.24
N LYS A 232 -9.13 -15.53 -20.61
CA LYS A 232 -9.35 -15.90 -22.00
C LYS A 232 -10.16 -14.80 -22.71
N LYS A 233 -9.66 -14.32 -23.86
CA LYS A 233 -10.37 -13.37 -24.71
C LYS A 233 -11.43 -14.04 -25.58
#